data_AF-A0A8B8TD73-F1
#
_entry.id   AF-A0A8B8TD73-F1
#
_cell.length_a   1.000
_cell.length_b   1.000
_cell.length_c   1.000
_cell.angle_alpha   90.00
_cell.angle_beta   90.00
_cell.angle_gamma   90.00
#
_symmetry.space_group_name_H-M   'P 1'
#
loop_
_entity.id
_entity.type
_entity.pdbx_description
1 polymer ?
#
loop_
_entity_poly.entity_id
_entity_poly.type
_entity_poly.pdbx_seq_one_letter_code
_entity_poly.pdbx_strand_id
1 'polypeptide(L)'
;MSGGWELEVNGKEARLVRKIAGEKITVTFSINNRTPPQRDRDKEPSQGRKLEEQEAELMSTPHFVVEVIKEGSKTALVLGCHYPEDEVGQEEGDQSDIFSIKEVSFQSTNERYWKDTNYTLNTDSPDWGLYDHLMDFLAD
;
A
#
# COMPACT_ATOMS: atom_id res chain seq x y z
N MET A 1 13.14 -13.17 2.35
CA MET A 1 11.68 -12.97 2.32
C MET A 1 11.07 -13.87 3.38
N SER A 2 10.46 -13.30 4.41
CA SER A 2 9.63 -14.04 5.37
C SER A 2 8.24 -14.28 4.77
N GLY A 3 7.44 -15.20 5.33
CA GLY A 3 6.03 -15.37 4.93
C GLY A 3 5.74 -16.21 3.69
N GLY A 4 6.75 -16.75 3.00
CA GLY A 4 6.52 -17.68 1.87
C GLY A 4 5.91 -17.02 0.62
N TRP A 5 6.28 -15.76 0.36
CA TRP A 5 5.88 -15.03 -0.84
C TRP A 5 6.74 -15.40 -2.06
N GLU A 6 6.08 -15.55 -3.20
CA GLU A 6 6.70 -15.67 -4.51
C GLU A 6 6.70 -14.30 -5.20
N LEU A 7 7.86 -13.85 -5.69
CA LEU A 7 8.00 -12.57 -6.38
C LEU A 7 7.94 -12.78 -7.90
N GLU A 8 6.95 -12.16 -8.55
CA GLU A 8 6.84 -12.04 -10.00
C GLU A 8 7.13 -10.59 -10.40
N VAL A 9 8.01 -10.37 -11.38
CA VAL A 9 8.34 -9.02 -11.88
C VAL A 9 8.07 -8.94 -13.37
N ASN A 10 7.27 -7.96 -13.79
CA ASN A 10 6.98 -7.69 -15.19
C ASN A 10 7.23 -6.21 -15.51
N GLY A 11 8.43 -5.94 -16.03
CA GLY A 11 8.87 -4.59 -16.33
C GLY A 11 8.96 -3.72 -15.08
N LYS A 12 7.94 -2.87 -14.87
CA LYS A 12 7.85 -1.90 -13.75
C LYS A 12 6.90 -2.34 -12.65
N GLU A 13 6.14 -3.41 -12.89
CA GLU A 13 5.19 -3.97 -11.95
C GLU A 13 5.82 -5.15 -11.24
N ALA A 14 5.69 -5.19 -9.92
CA ALA A 14 6.05 -6.32 -9.09
C ALA A 14 4.80 -6.87 -8.40
N ARG A 15 4.74 -8.20 -8.29
CA ARG A 15 3.64 -8.94 -7.67
C ARG A 15 4.22 -9.91 -6.66
N LEU A 16 3.79 -9.82 -5.41
CA LEU A 16 4.06 -10.82 -4.38
C LEU A 16 2.84 -11.73 -4.28
N VAL A 17 3.03 -13.02 -4.53
CA VAL A 17 1.95 -14.02 -4.49
C VAL A 17 2.17 -14.95 -3.30
N ARG A 18 1.12 -15.17 -2.52
CA ARG A 18 1.10 -16.15 -1.42
C ARG A 18 -0.20 -16.94 -1.48
N LYS A 19 -0.11 -18.24 -1.18
CA LYS A 19 -1.27 -19.12 -1.06
C LYS A 19 -1.36 -19.64 0.36
N ILE A 20 -2.52 -19.47 1.00
CA ILE A 20 -2.75 -19.88 2.39
C ILE A 20 -4.12 -20.56 2.44
N ALA A 21 -4.22 -21.77 2.97
CA ALA A 21 -5.47 -22.44 3.37
C ALA A 21 -6.73 -22.16 2.50
N GLY A 22 -6.63 -22.28 1.18
CA GLY A 22 -7.77 -22.06 0.26
C GLY A 22 -7.95 -20.61 -0.20
N GLU A 23 -6.97 -19.75 0.01
CA GLU A 23 -6.92 -18.37 -0.47
C GLU A 23 -5.63 -18.10 -1.23
N LYS A 24 -5.74 -17.28 -2.28
CA LYS A 24 -4.60 -16.73 -3.02
C LYS A 24 -4.58 -15.22 -2.78
N ILE A 25 -3.48 -14.75 -2.20
CA ILE A 25 -3.22 -13.33 -1.93
C ILE A 25 -2.18 -12.85 -2.95
N THR A 26 -2.48 -11.75 -3.63
CA THR A 26 -1.56 -11.09 -4.56
C THR A 26 -1.40 -9.63 -4.15
N VAL A 27 -0.18 -9.21 -3.85
CA VAL A 27 0.16 -7.81 -3.61
C VAL A 27 0.83 -7.25 -4.85
N THR A 28 0.23 -6.25 -5.49
CA THR A 28 0.76 -5.63 -6.72
C THR A 28 1.20 -4.20 -6.45
N PHE A 29 2.40 -3.84 -6.87
CA PHE A 29 2.92 -2.48 -6.75
C PHE A 29 3.81 -2.10 -7.93
N SER A 30 3.87 -0.81 -8.23
CA SER A 30 4.74 -0.25 -9.27
C SER A 30 6.04 0.23 -8.66
N ILE A 31 7.17 -0.21 -9.22
CA ILE A 31 8.52 0.25 -8.83
C ILE A 31 8.80 1.64 -9.42
N ASN A 32 7.97 2.10 -10.36
CA ASN A 32 8.13 3.38 -11.02
C ASN A 32 7.50 4.52 -10.19
N ASN A 33 8.36 5.41 -9.70
CA ASN A 33 8.06 6.76 -9.21
C ASN A 33 7.43 6.86 -7.81
N ARG A 34 8.29 7.13 -6.81
CA ARG A 34 8.14 8.20 -5.81
C ARG A 34 9.43 8.26 -5.00
N THR A 35 10.41 9.01 -5.51
CA THR A 35 11.24 9.78 -4.59
C THR A 35 10.29 10.79 -3.97
N PRO A 36 10.14 10.89 -2.63
CA PRO A 36 9.38 11.97 -2.04
C PRO A 36 9.85 13.29 -2.68
N PRO A 37 8.95 14.21 -3.08
CA PRO A 37 9.39 15.50 -3.56
C PRO A 37 10.26 16.10 -2.45
N GLN A 38 11.55 16.28 -2.74
CA GLN A 38 12.41 17.08 -1.88
C GLN A 38 11.68 18.41 -1.70
N ARG A 39 11.20 18.71 -0.49
CA ARG A 39 10.62 20.02 -0.16
C ARG A 39 11.52 21.07 -0.78
N ASP A 40 10.99 21.90 -1.68
CA ASP A 40 11.74 22.91 -2.42
C ASP A 40 12.69 23.67 -1.49
N ARG A 41 13.98 23.32 -1.54
CA ARG A 41 15.05 24.00 -0.80
C ARG A 41 15.60 25.15 -1.62
N ASP A 42 14.72 25.92 -2.25
CA ASP A 42 15.06 27.15 -2.95
C ASP A 42 14.75 28.36 -2.08
N LYS A 43 15.46 28.50 -0.93
CA LYS A 43 15.75 29.79 -0.27
C LYS A 43 17.08 29.75 0.51
N GLU A 44 18.15 30.11 -0.21
CA GLU A 44 19.46 30.67 0.22
C GLU A 44 20.42 29.91 1.19
N PRO A 45 21.75 30.15 1.04
CA PRO A 45 22.79 29.38 1.71
C PRO A 45 23.21 30.04 3.03
N SER A 46 23.08 29.34 4.15
CA SER A 46 23.80 29.72 5.37
C SER A 46 24.39 28.51 6.08
N GLN A 47 25.62 28.73 6.51
CA GLN A 47 26.63 27.77 6.90
C GLN A 47 26.26 27.04 8.19
N GLY A 48 26.52 25.74 8.27
CA GLY A 48 26.47 25.00 9.52
C GLY A 48 26.19 23.52 9.31
N ARG A 49 27.24 22.71 9.38
CA ARG A 49 27.19 21.25 9.31
C ARG A 49 26.18 20.67 10.32
N LYS A 50 25.20 19.92 9.82
CA LYS A 50 24.80 18.62 10.37
C LYS A 50 24.60 17.67 9.18
N LEU A 51 25.64 16.90 8.89
CA LEU A 51 25.73 15.96 7.76
C LEU A 51 24.95 14.67 8.03
N GLU A 52 23.89 14.74 8.85
CA GLU A 52 23.05 13.59 9.26
C GLU A 52 21.67 13.62 8.58
N GLU A 53 21.33 14.66 7.80
CA GLU A 53 20.00 14.82 7.15
C GLU A 53 19.99 14.49 5.64
N GLN A 54 21.11 14.05 5.04
CA GLN A 54 21.19 13.78 3.60
C GLN A 54 21.02 12.31 3.20
N GLU A 55 20.82 11.42 4.18
CA GLU A 55 20.34 10.06 3.96
C GLU A 55 18.84 10.00 4.32
N ALA A 56 18.04 10.95 3.81
CA ALA A 56 16.69 10.58 3.43
C ALA A 56 16.88 9.56 2.30
N GLU A 57 17.13 8.31 2.69
CA GLU A 57 17.24 7.15 1.83
C GLU A 57 16.14 7.29 0.79
N LEU A 58 16.48 7.06 -0.47
CA LEU A 58 15.56 7.05 -1.61
C LEU A 58 14.55 5.90 -1.42
N MET A 59 13.71 5.98 -0.39
CA MET A 59 12.71 5.02 -0.01
C MET A 59 11.53 5.22 -0.95
N SER A 60 11.34 4.26 -1.83
CA SER A 60 10.13 4.18 -2.62
C SER A 60 9.00 3.68 -1.72
N THR A 61 8.00 4.51 -1.48
CA THR A 61 6.74 4.14 -0.80
C THR A 61 5.60 4.08 -1.84
N PRO A 62 5.59 3.09 -2.75
CA PRO A 62 4.58 3.01 -3.79
C PRO A 62 3.21 2.67 -3.18
N HIS A 63 2.16 3.14 -3.83
CA HIS A 63 0.84 2.54 -3.63
C HIS A 63 0.90 1.07 -4.00
N PHE A 64 0.19 0.25 -3.24
CA PHE A 64 0.09 -1.17 -3.49
C PHE A 64 -1.35 -1.64 -3.36
N VAL A 65 -1.65 -2.72 -4.06
CA VAL A 65 -3.00 -3.28 -4.11
C VAL A 65 -2.94 -4.71 -3.62
N VAL A 66 -3.76 -5.02 -2.63
CA VAL A 66 -3.93 -6.38 -2.13
C VAL A 66 -5.16 -6.99 -2.77
N GLU A 67 -4.98 -8.10 -3.48
CA GLU A 67 -6.05 -8.90 -4.06
C GLU A 67 -6.14 -10.22 -3.29
N VAL A 68 -7.31 -10.54 -2.73
CA VAL A 68 -7.58 -11.81 -2.04
C VAL A 68 -8.64 -12.59 -2.80
N ILE A 69 -8.29 -13.79 -3.24
CA ILE A 69 -9.16 -14.70 -3.99
C ILE A 69 -9.35 -15.98 -3.19
N LYS A 70 -10.58 -16.24 -2.76
CA LYS A 70 -10.97 -17.54 -2.18
C LYS A 70 -11.04 -18.62 -3.25
N GLU A 71 -10.63 -19.83 -2.91
CA GLU A 71 -10.66 -20.99 -3.81
C GLU A 71 -12.09 -21.25 -4.31
N GLY A 72 -12.24 -21.40 -5.63
CA GLY A 72 -13.54 -21.56 -6.28
C GLY A 72 -14.35 -20.25 -6.46
N SER A 73 -13.89 -19.12 -5.92
CA SER A 73 -14.52 -17.81 -6.16
C SER A 73 -14.17 -17.27 -7.55
N LYS A 74 -15.14 -16.59 -8.18
CA LYS A 74 -14.94 -15.80 -9.41
C LYS A 74 -14.77 -14.31 -9.13
N THR A 75 -14.65 -13.98 -7.85
CA THR A 75 -14.59 -12.62 -7.33
C THR A 75 -13.41 -12.51 -6.37
N ALA A 76 -12.68 -11.41 -6.48
CA ALA A 76 -11.59 -11.03 -5.60
C ALA A 76 -12.03 -9.86 -4.71
N LEU A 77 -11.61 -9.88 -3.46
CA LEU A 77 -11.61 -8.69 -2.62
C LEU A 77 -10.34 -7.89 -2.95
N VAL A 78 -10.49 -6.63 -3.30
CA VAL A 78 -9.39 -5.75 -3.72
C VAL A 78 -9.31 -4.57 -2.76
N LEU A 79 -8.15 -4.40 -2.14
CA LEU A 79 -7.85 -3.33 -1.19
C LEU A 79 -6.72 -2.46 -1.74
N GLY A 80 -7.02 -1.20 -2.05
CA GLY A 80 -6.04 -0.19 -2.45
C GLY A 80 -5.41 0.42 -1.21
N CYS A 81 -4.10 0.22 -1.04
CA CYS A 81 -3.35 0.63 0.15
C CYS A 81 -2.32 1.70 -0.21
N HIS A 82 -1.99 2.54 0.78
CA HIS A 82 -1.01 3.60 0.61
C HIS A 82 -0.26 3.89 1.91
N TYR A 83 0.94 4.45 1.75
CA TYR A 83 1.70 4.98 2.86
C TYR A 83 1.24 6.43 3.12
N PRO A 84 0.83 6.79 4.34
CA PRO A 84 0.47 8.16 4.68
C PRO A 84 1.67 9.11 4.49
N GLU A 85 1.43 10.31 3.95
CA GLU A 85 2.49 11.29 3.65
C GLU A 85 2.91 12.13 4.87
N ASP A 86 2.15 12.06 5.97
CA ASP A 86 2.27 12.98 7.12
C ASP A 86 3.23 12.52 8.24
N GLU A 87 3.92 11.40 8.10
CA GLU A 87 4.84 10.86 9.13
C GLU A 87 6.24 11.52 9.16
N VAL A 88 6.34 12.80 8.80
CA VAL A 88 7.53 13.62 9.08
C VAL A 88 7.15 14.65 10.14
N GLY A 89 6.88 14.18 11.36
CA GLY A 89 6.80 15.07 12.54
C GLY A 89 5.70 14.82 13.57
N GLN A 90 5.04 13.65 13.58
CA GLN A 90 4.05 13.36 14.63
C GLN A 90 4.73 12.63 15.80
N GLU A 91 4.55 13.21 16.99
CA GLU A 91 5.17 12.77 18.24
C GLU A 91 4.89 11.28 18.52
N GLU A 92 5.93 10.57 18.98
CA GLU A 92 5.89 9.18 19.45
C GLU A 92 4.78 8.99 20.50
N GLY A 93 3.56 8.66 20.08
CA GLY A 93 2.42 8.63 21.01
C GLY A 93 1.15 8.01 20.45
N ASP A 94 0.84 8.20 19.17
CA ASP A 94 -0.24 7.47 18.51
C ASP A 94 0.32 6.27 17.76
N GLN A 95 -0.34 5.12 17.88
CA GLN A 95 -0.07 3.92 17.10
C GLN A 95 -0.48 4.19 15.65
N SER A 96 0.34 4.92 14.90
CA SER A 96 0.11 5.13 13.48
C SER A 96 0.45 3.84 12.71
N ASP A 97 -0.51 3.34 11.94
CA ASP A 97 -0.28 2.21 11.05
C ASP A 97 0.70 2.59 9.94
N ILE A 98 1.64 1.69 9.62
CA ILE A 98 2.67 1.90 8.59
C ILE A 98 2.06 2.19 7.21
N PHE A 99 0.85 1.68 6.95
CA PHE A 99 0.07 1.95 5.74
C PHE A 99 -1.41 2.04 6.10
N SER A 100 -2.20 2.66 5.22
CA SER A 100 -3.65 2.75 5.37
C SER A 100 -4.36 2.24 4.13
N ILE A 101 -5.52 1.61 4.34
CA ILE A 101 -6.43 1.24 3.26
C ILE A 101 -7.15 2.52 2.81
N LYS A 102 -7.20 2.76 1.50
CA LYS A 102 -7.88 3.92 0.87
C LYS A 102 -9.19 3.52 0.20
N GLU A 103 -9.22 2.34 -0.39
CA GLU A 103 -10.38 1.86 -1.13
C GLU A 103 -10.53 0.34 -1.02
N VAL A 104 -11.78 -0.11 -0.95
CA VAL A 104 -12.13 -1.53 -0.94
C VAL A 104 -13.20 -1.79 -1.99
N SER A 105 -12.99 -2.79 -2.84
CA SER A 105 -13.96 -3.19 -3.86
C SER A 105 -13.96 -4.70 -4.09
N PHE A 106 -15.02 -5.20 -4.71
CA PHE A 106 -15.04 -6.56 -5.26
C PHE A 106 -14.86 -6.50 -6.77
N GLN A 107 -13.89 -7.26 -7.29
CA GLN A 107 -13.59 -7.32 -8.72
C GLN A 107 -13.73 -8.75 -9.23
N SER A 108 -14.10 -8.94 -10.50
CA SER A 108 -14.15 -10.29 -11.07
C SER A 108 -12.76 -10.77 -11.45
N THR A 109 -12.41 -12.00 -11.06
CA THR A 109 -11.11 -12.61 -11.37
C THR A 109 -10.89 -12.89 -12.86
N ASN A 110 -11.97 -12.87 -13.66
CA ASN A 110 -11.92 -13.17 -15.09
C ASN A 110 -11.69 -11.92 -15.95
N GLU A 111 -11.67 -10.74 -15.32
CA GLU A 111 -11.59 -9.46 -16.02
C GLU A 111 -10.18 -8.91 -15.91
N ARG A 112 -9.67 -8.37 -17.03
CA ARG A 112 -8.30 -7.81 -17.07
C ARG A 112 -8.20 -6.41 -16.50
N TYR A 113 -9.32 -5.71 -16.40
CA TYR A 113 -9.40 -4.32 -15.96
C TYR A 113 -10.46 -4.22 -14.87
N TRP A 114 -10.19 -3.39 -13.87
CA TRP A 114 -11.19 -3.06 -12.87
C TRP A 114 -12.36 -2.35 -13.51
N LYS A 115 -13.57 -2.70 -13.07
CA LYS A 115 -14.77 -2.03 -13.52
C LYS A 115 -15.09 -0.88 -12.58
N ASP A 116 -15.14 0.32 -13.15
CA ASP A 116 -15.63 1.52 -12.46
C ASP A 116 -17.12 1.41 -12.06
N THR A 117 -17.84 0.43 -12.63
CA THR A 117 -19.25 0.16 -12.28
C THR A 117 -19.41 -0.67 -11.01
N ASN A 118 -18.33 -1.29 -10.51
CA ASN A 118 -18.39 -2.02 -9.26
C ASN A 118 -18.41 -1.03 -8.09
N TYR A 119 -19.12 -1.39 -7.02
CA TYR A 119 -19.15 -0.56 -5.83
C TYR A 119 -17.75 -0.54 -5.19
N THR A 120 -17.22 0.66 -5.02
CA THR A 120 -15.96 0.93 -4.32
C THR A 120 -16.26 1.72 -3.06
N LEU A 121 -15.93 1.13 -1.92
CA LEU A 121 -15.99 1.80 -0.62
C LEU A 121 -14.71 2.63 -0.46
N ASN A 122 -14.86 3.94 -0.28
CA ASN A 122 -13.78 4.81 0.15
C ASN A 122 -13.71 4.81 1.69
N THR A 123 -12.50 4.66 2.24
CA THR A 123 -12.21 4.59 3.68
C THR A 123 -11.72 5.92 4.27
N ASP A 124 -11.97 7.06 3.61
CA ASP A 124 -11.67 8.41 4.13
C ASP A 124 -12.59 8.78 5.32
N SER A 125 -13.79 8.17 5.41
CA SER A 125 -14.74 8.33 6.54
C SER A 125 -15.44 7.00 6.87
N PRO A 126 -14.71 5.94 7.24
CA PRO A 126 -15.31 4.65 7.52
C PRO A 126 -15.87 4.62 8.95
N ASP A 127 -16.76 3.67 9.22
CA ASP A 127 -16.97 3.22 10.59
C ASP A 127 -15.65 2.60 11.09
N TRP A 128 -15.12 3.11 12.20
CA TRP A 128 -13.82 2.70 12.76
C TRP A 128 -13.75 1.19 13.01
N GLY A 129 -14.85 0.57 13.47
CA GLY A 129 -14.90 -0.88 13.70
C GLY A 129 -14.80 -1.69 12.41
N LEU A 130 -15.35 -1.20 11.30
CA LEU A 130 -15.16 -1.82 9.99
C LEU A 130 -13.72 -1.68 9.50
N TYR A 131 -13.10 -0.51 9.71
CA TYR A 131 -11.72 -0.27 9.30
C TYR A 131 -10.75 -1.19 10.06
N ASP A 132 -10.90 -1.30 11.39
CA ASP A 132 -10.10 -2.20 12.22
C ASP A 132 -10.23 -3.65 11.74
N HIS A 133 -11.44 -4.11 11.43
CA HIS A 133 -11.66 -5.45 10.88
C HIS A 133 -11.01 -5.68 9.51
N LEU A 134 -10.91 -4.65 8.66
CA LEU A 134 -10.21 -4.75 7.39
C LEU A 134 -8.70 -4.83 7.59
N MET A 135 -8.15 -4.11 8.57
CA MET A 135 -6.74 -4.17 8.94
C MET A 135 -6.38 -5.53 9.57
N ASP A 136 -7.21 -6.01 10.50
CA ASP A 136 -7.08 -7.36 11.08
C ASP A 136 -7.11 -8.43 9.99
N PHE A 137 -8.03 -8.32 9.02
CA PHE A 137 -8.14 -9.24 7.89
C PHE A 137 -6.88 -9.27 7.01
N LEU A 138 -6.15 -8.15 6.88
CA LEU A 138 -4.88 -8.11 6.15
C LEU A 138 -3.70 -8.68 6.96
N ALA A 139 -3.81 -8.68 8.30
CA ALA A 139 -2.77 -9.17 9.19
C ALA A 139 -2.79 -10.70 9.35
N ASP A 140 -3.99 -11.31 9.27
CA ASP A 140 -4.22 -12.76 9.35
C ASP A 140 -3.69 -13.54 8.12
#